data_AF-A0A9E7EPI6-F1
#
_entry.id   AF-A0A9E7EPI6-F1
#
_cell.length_a   1.000
_cell.length_b   1.000
_cell.length_c   1.000
_cell.angle_alpha   90.00
_cell.angle_beta   90.00
_cell.angle_gamma   90.00
#
_symmetry.space_group_name_H-M   'P 1'
#
loop_
_entity.id
_entity.type
_entity.pdbx_description
1 polymer ?
#
loop_
_entity_poly.entity_id
_entity_poly.type
_entity_poly.pdbx_seq_one_letter_code
_entity_poly.pdbx_strand_id
1 'polypeptide(L)' 'MRREKLRMLKRVMRLVVSFLGPRDWLSLINFLGAISAKRFISLRWMSR' A
#
# COMPACT_ATOMS: atom_id res chain seq x y z
N MET A 1 -12.13 6.88 16.17
CA MET A 1 -10.81 7.27 15.64
C MET A 1 -10.06 6.19 14.82
N ARG A 2 -9.75 5.00 15.34
CA ARG A 2 -8.89 4.01 14.64
C ARG A 2 -9.43 3.55 13.28
N ARG A 3 -10.74 3.28 13.18
CA ARG A 3 -11.43 2.88 11.93
C ARG A 3 -11.40 3.98 10.86
N GLU A 4 -11.46 5.24 11.28
CA GLU A 4 -11.45 6.38 10.38
C GLU A 4 -10.07 6.60 9.76
N LYS A 5 -9.01 6.55 10.58
CA LYS A 5 -7.63 6.58 10.09
C LYS A 5 -7.35 5.45 9.09
N LEU A 6 -7.86 4.25 9.33
CA LEU A 6 -7.76 3.14 8.38
C LEU A 6 -8.52 3.39 7.07
N ARG A 7 -9.72 4.00 7.14
CA ARG A 7 -10.46 4.39 5.93
C ARG A 7 -9.71 5.45 5.12
N MET A 8 -9.13 6.45 5.79
CA MET A 8 -8.31 7.48 5.13
C MET A 8 -7.07 6.86 4.48
N LEU A 9 -6.35 5.99 5.20
CA LEU A 9 -5.18 5.28 4.66
C LEU A 9 -5.54 4.49 3.40
N LYS A 10 -6.62 3.70 3.44
CA LYS A 10 -7.10 2.95 2.26
C LYS A 10 -7.40 3.87 1.07
N ARG A 11 -7.99 5.05 1.30
CA ARG A 11 -8.26 6.04 0.24
C ARG A 11 -6.97 6.59 -0.37
N VAL A 12 -6.03 7.04 0.47
CA VAL A 12 -4.75 7.60 0.01
C VAL A 12 -3.93 6.54 -0.76
N MET A 13 -3.91 5.30 -0.28
CA MET A 13 -3.22 4.21 -0.97
C MET A 13 -3.80 3.96 -2.37
N ARG A 14 -5.13 3.94 -2.52
CA ARG A 14 -5.76 3.83 -3.85
C ARG A 14 -5.38 5.00 -4.77
N LEU A 15 -5.31 6.21 -4.22
CA LEU A 15 -4.88 7.39 -4.97
C LEU A 15 -3.43 7.23 -5.46
N VAL A 16 -2.51 6.84 -4.59
CA VAL A 16 -1.11 6.58 -4.98
C VAL A 16 -1.04 5.51 -6.07
N VAL A 17 -1.75 4.38 -5.90
CA VAL A 17 -1.81 3.31 -6.91
C VAL A 17 -2.33 3.83 -8.25
N SER A 18 -3.30 4.76 -8.26
CA SER A 18 -3.84 5.33 -9.50
C SER A 18 -2.84 6.22 -10.27
N PHE A 19 -1.83 6.76 -9.58
CA PHE A 19 -0.79 7.59 -10.21
C PHE A 19 0.38 6.79 -10.75
N LEU A 20 0.54 5.53 -10.33
CA LEU A 20 1.64 4.68 -10.79
C LEU A 20 1.44 4.27 -12.26
N GLY A 21 2.52 4.34 -13.02
CA GLY A 21 2.57 4.06 -14.44
C GLY A 21 2.98 2.62 -14.77
N PRO A 22 2.96 2.26 -16.07
CA PRO A 22 3.26 0.90 -16.53
C PRO A 22 4.69 0.41 -16.29
N ARG A 23 5.57 1.29 -15.81
CA ARG A 23 6.99 0.99 -15.51
C ARG A 23 7.32 1.02 -14.03
N ASP A 24 6.32 1.30 -13.20
CA ASP A 24 6.52 1.42 -11.77
C ASP A 24 6.35 0.06 -11.10
N TRP A 25 7.15 -0.17 -10.07
CA TRP A 25 7.03 -1.34 -9.22
C TRP A 25 6.34 -0.97 -7.92
N LEU A 26 5.42 -1.83 -7.47
CA LEU A 26 4.70 -1.64 -6.22
C LEU A 26 4.87 -2.84 -5.30
N SER A 27 5.13 -2.59 -4.03
CA SER A 27 5.11 -3.56 -2.93
C SER A 27 4.43 -2.93 -1.73
N LEU A 28 3.71 -3.72 -0.95
CA LEU A 28 2.94 -3.22 0.19
C LEU A 28 3.31 -4.02 1.44
N ILE A 29 3.79 -3.33 2.47
CA ILE A 29 4.28 -3.93 3.71
C ILE A 29 3.49 -3.33 4.86
N ASN A 30 2.97 -4.19 5.73
CA ASN A 30 2.31 -3.83 6.96
C ASN A 30 3.24 -4.06 8.14
N PHE A 31 3.48 -3.03 8.94
CA PHE A 31 4.27 -3.12 10.15
C PHE A 31 3.34 -3.31 11.35
N LEU A 32 3.41 -4.48 12.00
CA LEU A 32 2.75 -4.73 13.28
C LEU A 32 3.75 -4.43 14.40
N GLY A 33 3.77 -3.16 14.82
CA GLY A 33 4.66 -2.67 15.87
C GLY A 33 6.14 -2.67 15.46
N ALA A 34 7.04 -2.60 16.44
CA ALA A 34 8.49 -2.54 16.20
C ALA A 34 9.11 -3.89 15.80
N ILE A 35 8.37 -5.00 15.95
CA ILE A 35 8.94 -6.35 15.97
C ILE A 35 8.68 -7.10 14.66
N SER A 36 7.62 -6.73 13.92
CA SER A 36 7.23 -7.52 12.75
C SER A 36 6.74 -6.67 11.58
N ALA A 37 7.16 -7.07 10.39
CA ALA A 37 6.70 -6.56 9.12
C ALA A 37 6.17 -7.72 8.28
N LYS A 38 4.94 -7.61 7.80
CA LYS A 38 4.32 -8.57 6.89
C LYS A 38 4.09 -7.93 5.53
N ARG A 39 4.67 -8.52 4.48
CA ARG A 39 4.39 -8.10 3.10
C ARG A 39 2.99 -8.58 2.69
N PHE A 40 2.14 -7.65 2.31
CA PHE A 40 0.77 -7.89 1.83
C PHE A 40 0.73 -8.08 0.31
N ILE A 41 1.49 -7.26 -0.42
CA ILE A 41 1.60 -7.35 -1.88
C ILE A 41 3.08 -7.50 -2.18
N SER A 42 3.44 -8.58 -2.88
CA SER A 42 4.80 -8.78 -3.39
C SER A 42 5.15 -7.69 -4.39
N LEU A 43 6.45 -7.41 -4.53
CA LEU A 43 6.92 -6.44 -5.51
C LEU A 43 6.46 -6.86 -6.90
N ARG A 44 5.63 -6.05 -7.53
CA ARG A 44 5.00 -6.35 -8.82
C ARG A 44 5.11 -5.15 -9.74
N TRP A 45 5.36 -5.42 -11.02
CA TRP A 45 5.17 -4.45 -12.10
C TRP A 45 3.72 -4.02 -12.19
N MET A 46 3.50 -2.72 -12.23
CA MET A 46 2.18 -2.19 -12.50
C MET A 46 1.93 -2.23 -14.00
N SER A 47 0.91 -2.97 -14.42
CA SER A 47 0.30 -2.85 -15.74
C SER A 47 -0.95 -1.99 -15.60
N ARG A 48 -1.15 -1.00 -16.48
CA ARG A 48 -2.43 -0.30 -16.56
C ARG A 48 -3.50 -1.18 -17.19
#